data_AF-A0A142XFG2-F1
#
_entry.id   AF-A0A142XFG2-F1
#
_cell.length_a   1.000
_cell.length_b   1.000
_cell.length_c   1.000
_cell.angle_alpha   90.00
_cell.angle_beta   90.00
_cell.angle_gamma   90.00
#
_symmetry.space_group_name_H-M   'P 1'
#
loop_
_entity.id
_entity.type
_entity.pdbx_description
1 polymer ?
#
loop_
_entity_poly.entity_id
_entity_poly.type
_entity_poly.pdbx_seq_one_letter_code
_entity_poly.pdbx_strand_id
1 'polypeptide(L)'
;MSEYLCLTLIAEAGETESAFKARLTAFWSHVIRTLPDTYEAVYAEAKHFDSTGGRVSRQYMVEVGATTAVTEALTQQGIATAPVDTDDLYTKYEASGSEWFQIDH
;
A
#
# COMPACT_ATOMS: atom_id res chain seq x y z
N MET A 1 -15.87 2.01 -13.63
CA MET A 1 -15.23 2.96 -12.71
C MET A 1 -14.38 2.09 -11.80
N SER A 2 -13.07 2.35 -11.68
CA SER A 2 -12.25 1.59 -10.74
C SER A 2 -12.60 2.00 -9.32
N GLU A 3 -12.77 1.00 -8.46
CA GLU A 3 -12.94 1.15 -7.02
C GLU A 3 -11.65 0.69 -6.34
N TYR A 4 -11.30 1.36 -5.26
CA TYR A 4 -10.05 1.15 -4.55
C TYR A 4 -10.32 0.74 -3.11
N LEU A 5 -9.42 -0.06 -2.57
CA LEU A 5 -9.36 -0.39 -1.16
C LEU A 5 -8.12 0.27 -0.54
N CYS A 6 -8.27 0.74 0.69
CA CYS A 6 -7.16 1.28 1.45
C CYS A 6 -6.39 0.14 2.14
N LEU A 7 -5.18 -0.13 1.63
CA LEU A 7 -4.29 -1.12 2.20
C LEU A 7 -3.30 -0.44 3.15
N THR A 8 -3.31 -0.85 4.43
CA THR A 8 -2.37 -0.34 5.44
C THR A 8 -1.24 -1.33 5.67
N LEU A 9 -0.01 -0.97 5.28
CA LEU A 9 1.20 -1.75 5.54
C LEU A 9 1.80 -1.33 6.87
N ILE A 10 2.25 -2.28 7.66
CA ILE A 10 2.72 -2.08 9.04
C ILE A 10 4.17 -2.54 9.16
N ALA A 11 5.00 -1.68 9.74
CA ALA A 11 6.39 -1.94 10.05
C ALA A 11 6.56 -3.00 11.15
N GLU A 12 7.79 -3.49 11.30
CA GLU A 12 8.16 -4.32 12.43
C GLU A 12 8.16 -3.52 13.75
N ALA A 13 8.09 -4.22 14.87
CA ALA A 13 8.14 -3.57 16.18
C ALA A 13 9.49 -2.85 16.38
N GLY A 14 9.44 -1.54 16.68
CA GLY A 14 10.64 -0.72 16.87
C GLY A 14 11.35 -0.31 15.58
N GLU A 15 10.83 -0.66 14.41
CA GLU A 15 11.37 -0.24 13.12
C GLU A 15 11.15 1.28 12.92
N THR A 16 12.19 1.98 12.49
CA THR A 16 12.10 3.42 12.21
C THR A 16 11.41 3.67 10.87
N GLU A 17 10.84 4.87 10.71
CA GLU A 17 10.25 5.29 9.44
C GLU A 17 11.23 5.16 8.26
N SER A 18 12.47 5.56 8.45
CA SER A 18 13.51 5.47 7.41
C SER A 18 13.84 4.04 6.99
N ALA A 19 13.90 3.11 7.95
CA ALA A 19 14.15 1.69 7.68
C ALA A 19 12.94 1.06 6.97
N PHE A 20 11.73 1.34 7.45
CA PHE A 20 10.51 0.84 6.83
C PHE A 20 10.34 1.37 5.41
N LYS A 21 10.58 2.67 5.19
CA LYS A 21 10.59 3.27 3.84
C LYS A 21 11.56 2.56 2.90
N ALA A 22 12.77 2.24 3.37
CA ALA A 22 13.75 1.51 2.55
C ALA A 22 13.25 0.11 2.15
N ARG A 23 12.58 -0.61 3.05
CA ARG A 23 11.95 -1.91 2.75
C ARG A 23 10.80 -1.78 1.77
N LEU A 24 9.93 -0.78 1.94
CA LEU A 24 8.84 -0.52 0.98
C LEU A 24 9.40 -0.21 -0.41
N THR A 25 10.45 0.59 -0.51
CA THR A 25 11.13 0.86 -1.79
C THR A 25 11.68 -0.42 -2.43
N ALA A 26 12.32 -1.29 -1.64
CA ALA A 26 12.84 -2.57 -2.13
C ALA A 26 11.71 -3.50 -2.60
N PHE A 27 10.62 -3.57 -1.83
CA PHE A 27 9.41 -4.32 -2.16
C PHE A 27 8.80 -3.84 -3.48
N TRP A 28 8.47 -2.55 -3.60
CA TRP A 28 7.85 -2.02 -4.81
C TRP A 28 8.77 -2.14 -6.02
N SER A 29 10.09 -1.95 -5.85
CA SER A 29 11.07 -2.19 -6.91
C SER A 29 11.12 -3.65 -7.38
N HIS A 30 10.80 -4.60 -6.50
CA HIS A 30 10.66 -6.00 -6.87
C HIS A 30 9.34 -6.22 -7.63
N VAL A 31 8.21 -5.76 -7.08
CA VAL A 31 6.88 -5.91 -7.68
C VAL A 31 6.81 -5.32 -9.08
N ILE A 32 7.36 -4.12 -9.31
CA ILE A 32 7.42 -3.51 -10.66
C ILE A 32 8.05 -4.45 -11.70
N ARG A 33 9.05 -5.24 -11.30
CA ARG A 33 9.81 -6.12 -12.21
C ARG A 33 9.19 -7.51 -12.37
N THR A 34 8.45 -7.98 -11.37
CA THR A 34 7.95 -9.37 -11.34
C THR A 34 6.44 -9.47 -11.53
N LEU A 35 5.71 -8.42 -11.15
CA LEU A 35 4.25 -8.32 -11.18
C LEU A 35 3.82 -6.92 -11.65
N PRO A 36 4.20 -6.49 -12.87
CA PRO A 36 3.95 -5.11 -13.34
C PRO A 36 2.47 -4.74 -13.31
N ASP A 37 1.58 -5.62 -13.79
CA ASP A 37 0.12 -5.37 -13.76
C ASP A 37 -0.42 -5.16 -12.34
N THR A 38 0.19 -5.83 -11.34
CA THR A 38 -0.18 -5.65 -9.92
C THR A 38 0.31 -4.31 -9.40
N TYR A 39 1.49 -3.85 -9.85
CA TYR A 39 2.00 -2.53 -9.50
C TYR A 39 1.15 -1.42 -10.12
N GLU A 40 0.78 -1.54 -11.40
CA GLU A 40 -0.08 -0.56 -12.11
C GLU A 40 -1.44 -0.39 -11.42
N ALA A 41 -1.94 -1.44 -10.77
CA ALA A 41 -3.18 -1.41 -10.00
C ALA A 41 -3.06 -0.69 -8.63
N VAL A 42 -1.86 -0.25 -8.23
CA VAL A 42 -1.66 0.60 -7.06
C VAL A 42 -1.74 2.06 -7.49
N TYR A 43 -2.83 2.72 -7.13
CA TYR A 43 -3.13 4.05 -7.67
C TYR A 43 -2.44 5.19 -6.93
N ALA A 44 -2.39 5.11 -5.60
CA ALA A 44 -1.83 6.17 -4.79
C ALA A 44 -1.19 5.63 -3.51
N GLU A 45 -0.28 6.41 -2.95
CA GLU A 45 0.28 6.19 -1.63
C GLU A 45 0.04 7.41 -0.72
N ALA A 46 -0.12 7.19 0.58
CA ALA A 46 -0.26 8.29 1.53
C ALA A 46 1.04 9.11 1.54
N LYS A 47 0.96 10.44 1.55
CA LYS A 47 2.16 11.32 1.57
C LYS A 47 3.00 11.12 2.83
N HIS A 48 2.34 10.88 3.96
CA HIS A 48 2.95 10.74 5.26
C HIS A 48 2.88 9.31 5.76
N PHE A 49 3.87 8.92 6.58
CA PHE A 49 3.73 7.74 7.42
C PHE A 49 2.85 8.07 8.61
N ASP A 50 2.17 7.06 9.13
CA ASP A 50 1.35 7.15 10.33
C ASP A 50 1.77 6.03 11.32
N SER A 51 0.96 5.78 12.34
CA SER A 51 1.15 4.72 13.31
C SER A 51 -0.11 3.85 13.43
N THR A 52 0.06 2.54 13.26
CA THR A 52 -1.00 1.54 13.46
C THR A 52 -0.57 0.59 14.57
N GLY A 53 -1.29 0.62 15.71
CA GLY A 53 -0.94 -0.20 16.87
C GLY A 53 0.45 0.10 17.43
N GLY A 54 0.88 1.37 17.40
CA GLY A 54 2.19 1.81 17.89
C GLY A 54 3.37 1.48 16.98
N ARG A 55 3.12 0.97 15.77
CA ARG A 55 4.14 0.67 14.75
C ARG A 55 3.98 1.61 13.56
N VAL A 56 5.08 1.97 12.91
CA VAL A 56 5.04 2.80 11.71
C VAL A 56 4.17 2.13 10.64
N SER A 57 3.35 2.91 9.93
CA SER A 57 2.51 2.40 8.85
C SER A 57 2.47 3.34 7.65
N ARG A 58 2.16 2.78 6.48
CA ARG A 58 1.97 3.51 5.22
C ARG A 58 0.76 2.95 4.52
N GLN A 59 -0.09 3.82 3.99
CA GLN A 59 -1.31 3.43 3.29
C GLN A 59 -1.15 3.54 1.78
N TYR A 60 -1.85 2.66 1.07
CA TYR A 60 -1.89 2.59 -0.38
C TYR A 60 -3.32 2.38 -0.86
N MET A 61 -3.69 3.07 -1.94
CA MET A 61 -4.94 2.86 -2.65
C MET A 61 -4.71 1.83 -3.74
N VAL A 62 -5.34 0.67 -3.62
CA VAL A 62 -5.16 -0.48 -4.51
C VAL A 62 -6.49 -0.83 -5.15
N GLU A 63 -6.51 -1.09 -6.46
CA GLU A 63 -7.74 -1.56 -7.09
C GLU A 63 -8.25 -2.84 -6.43
N VAL A 64 -9.57 -2.96 -6.27
CA VAL A 64 -10.20 -4.13 -5.63
C VAL A 64 -9.71 -5.45 -6.24
N GLY A 65 -9.60 -5.51 -7.57
CA GLY A 65 -9.15 -6.69 -8.31
C GLY A 65 -7.70 -7.12 -8.04
N ALA A 66 -6.85 -6.21 -7.58
CA ALA A 66 -5.44 -6.47 -7.30
C ALA A 66 -5.12 -6.63 -5.81
N THR A 67 -6.08 -6.34 -4.92
CA THR A 67 -5.83 -6.29 -3.46
C THR A 67 -5.33 -7.63 -2.90
N THR A 68 -5.89 -8.74 -3.38
CA THR A 68 -5.41 -10.09 -3.00
C THR A 68 -3.96 -10.32 -3.45
N ALA A 69 -3.64 -10.05 -4.72
CA ALA A 69 -2.30 -10.25 -5.26
C ALA A 69 -1.25 -9.40 -4.54
N VAL A 70 -1.57 -8.12 -4.24
CA VAL A 70 -0.69 -7.24 -3.46
C VAL A 70 -0.48 -7.78 -2.04
N THR A 71 -1.55 -8.22 -1.37
CA THR A 71 -1.46 -8.74 0.00
C THR A 71 -0.65 -10.04 0.08
N GLU A 72 -0.80 -10.92 -0.90
CA GLU A 72 0.02 -12.14 -1.01
C GLU A 72 1.49 -11.81 -1.25
N ALA A 73 1.80 -10.88 -2.16
CA ALA A 73 3.17 -10.45 -2.41
C ALA A 73 3.82 -9.83 -1.16
N LEU A 74 3.07 -9.02 -0.40
CA LEU A 74 3.53 -8.45 0.87
C LEU A 74 3.82 -9.53 1.91
N THR A 75 2.91 -10.51 2.03
CA THR A 75 3.05 -11.63 2.98
C THR A 75 4.30 -12.46 2.66
N GLN A 76 4.56 -12.75 1.38
CA GLN A 76 5.75 -13.47 0.94
C GLN A 76 7.07 -12.74 1.26
N GLN A 77 7.03 -11.42 1.35
CA GLN A 77 8.17 -10.57 1.67
C GLN A 77 8.22 -10.19 3.17
N GLY A 78 7.33 -10.76 3.99
CA GLY A 78 7.28 -10.51 5.43
C GLY A 78 6.88 -9.08 5.78
N ILE A 79 6.03 -8.43 4.98
CA ILE A 79 5.47 -7.13 5.31
C ILE A 79 4.03 -7.36 5.82
N ALA A 80 3.79 -6.99 7.08
CA ALA A 80 2.48 -7.14 7.69
C ALA A 80 1.50 -6.09 7.14
N THR A 81 0.22 -6.46 7.07
CA THR A 81 -0.87 -5.55 6.73
C THR A 81 -1.90 -5.50 7.86
N ALA A 82 -2.60 -4.36 8.00
CA ALA A 82 -3.84 -4.32 8.75
C ALA A 82 -4.92 -5.12 7.99
N PRO A 83 -5.96 -5.62 8.68
CA PRO A 83 -7.14 -6.16 7.99
C PRO A 83 -7.69 -5.13 7.01
N VAL A 84 -7.89 -5.55 5.75
CA VAL A 84 -8.52 -4.69 4.73
C VAL A 84 -10.02 -4.70 4.99
N ASP A 85 -10.61 -3.51 5.11
CA ASP A 85 -12.05 -3.35 5.17
C ASP A 85 -12.60 -3.36 3.73
N THR A 86 -13.22 -4.47 3.33
CA THR A 86 -13.70 -4.65 1.95
C THR A 86 -14.98 -3.87 1.65
N ASP A 87 -15.65 -3.34 2.68
CA ASP A 87 -16.85 -2.52 2.53
C ASP A 87 -16.52 -1.02 2.43
N ASP A 88 -15.29 -0.60 2.81
CA ASP A 88 -14.80 0.78 2.71
C ASP A 88 -14.13 1.04 1.36
N LEU A 89 -14.96 1.23 0.34
CA LEU A 89 -14.53 1.45 -1.04
C LEU A 89 -14.29 2.94 -1.32
N TYR A 90 -13.16 3.23 -1.95
CA TYR A 90 -12.76 4.56 -2.38
C TYR A 90 -12.99 4.73 -3.86
N THR A 91 -13.58 5.87 -4.23
CA THR A 91 -13.61 6.30 -5.62
C THR A 91 -12.26 6.88 -6.04
N LYS A 92 -12.04 6.99 -7.35
CA LYS A 92 -10.85 7.68 -7.89
C LYS A 92 -10.72 9.13 -7.38
N TYR A 93 -11.84 9.82 -7.14
CA TYR A 93 -11.83 11.19 -6.61
C TYR A 93 -11.26 11.23 -5.19
N GLU A 94 -11.71 10.33 -4.32
CA GLU A 94 -11.22 10.22 -2.94
C GLU A 94 -9.77 9.76 -2.88
N ALA A 95 -9.41 8.79 -3.72
CA ALA A 95 -8.03 8.30 -3.85
C ALA A 95 -7.07 9.34 -4.49
N SER A 96 -7.62 10.45 -4.99
CA SER A 96 -6.86 11.61 -5.51
C SER A 96 -6.81 12.78 -4.52
N GLY A 97 -7.28 12.58 -3.28
CA GLY A 97 -7.32 13.58 -2.22
C GLY A 97 -5.95 14.18 -1.89
N SER A 98 -5.97 15.27 -1.12
CA SER A 98 -4.78 16.07 -0.82
C SER A 98 -3.74 15.32 0.03
N GLU A 99 -4.15 14.28 0.76
CA GLU A 99 -3.26 13.41 1.54
C GLU A 99 -2.53 12.36 0.69
N TRP A 100 -2.96 12.15 -0.56
CA TRP A 100 -2.45 11.10 -1.44
C TRP A 100 -1.42 11.64 -2.44
N PHE A 101 -0.39 10.84 -2.70
CA PHE A 101 0.51 10.98 -3.82
C PHE A 101 0.11 9.94 -4.88
N GLN A 102 -0.31 10.42 -6.05
CA GLN A 102 -0.71 9.56 -7.16
C GLN A 102 0.55 8.94 -7.78
N ILE A 103 0.53 7.62 -7.94
CA ILE A 103 1.64 6.89 -8.55
C ILE A 103 1.45 6.98 -10.06
N ASP A 104 2.46 7.55 -10.73
CA ASP A 104 2.53 7.60 -12.19
C ASP A 104 3.09 6.26 -12.69
N HIS A 105 2.38 5.65 -13.64
CA HIS A 105 2.73 4.38 -14.27
C HIS A 105 2.96 4.58 -15.76
#